data_AF-X0TGU1-F1
#
_entry.id   AF-X0TGU1-F1
#
_cell.length_a   1.000
_cell.length_b   1.000
_cell.length_c   1.000
_cell.angle_alpha   90.00
_cell.angle_beta   90.00
_cell.angle_gamma   90.00
#
_symmetry.space_group_name_H-M   'P 1'
#
loop_
_entity.id
_entity.type
_entity.pdbx_description
1 polymer ?
#
loop_
_entity_poly.entity_id
_entity_poly.type
_entity_poly.pdbx_seq_one_letter_code
_entity_poly.pdbx_strand_id
1 'polypeptide(L)'
;LNFSIGGGSQPWDDSVSQAFLAAEGAGIFVAAAAGNTGDSIPIAVPGSANHLEPWTLGVAATTDTGGSPANFLSLTSPVTPPGNEANTQNVPAYLMDSTPPLTAALPNSTPYLLSPTFKNADTTGSDGCAPFPANTFKNAVALLSRGTCNFSVKAVNAATAGAIAAVIADNRPEAYPGLNAAGSSIPVFYLGQQQGAVQARLLQGAGSVGGTVSLSLLARAPQVPDVLANFSLWGPASFDVLKPEIAAPGVAVLAAFNNQVRDTDTKSKTYLQELSPQTPETVGFDSGTSMATPHITGSAALLMGLHPDWT
;
A
#
# COMPACT_ATOMS: atom_id res chain seq x y z
N LEU A 1 8.21 26.03 2.83
CA LEU A 1 6.89 25.50 3.24
C LEU A 1 6.72 24.11 2.67
N ASN A 2 6.32 23.14 3.51
CA ASN A 2 5.91 21.81 3.07
C ASN A 2 4.39 21.78 2.93
N PHE A 3 3.86 21.42 1.76
CA PHE A 3 2.42 21.29 1.53
C PHE A 3 2.04 19.90 0.99
N SER A 4 1.74 18.98 1.91
CA SER A 4 1.41 17.58 1.63
C SER A 4 -0.11 17.34 1.51
N ILE A 5 -0.83 18.24 0.83
CA ILE A 5 -2.29 18.21 0.66
C ILE A 5 -2.60 18.37 -0.84
N GLY A 6 -3.77 17.96 -1.34
CA GLY A 6 -4.18 18.20 -2.73
C GLY A 6 -4.71 19.63 -2.99
N GLY A 7 -4.90 19.99 -4.27
CA GLY A 7 -5.36 21.32 -4.69
C GLY A 7 -4.59 21.86 -5.89
N GLY A 8 -4.67 23.16 -6.15
CA GLY A 8 -3.77 23.84 -7.08
C GLY A 8 -3.96 23.53 -8.57
N SER A 9 -5.10 22.96 -8.96
CA SER A 9 -5.39 22.66 -10.38
C SER A 9 -5.81 23.90 -11.19
N GLN A 10 -6.23 24.97 -10.52
CA GLN A 10 -6.54 26.28 -11.10
C GLN A 10 -5.78 27.39 -10.35
N PRO A 11 -4.46 27.52 -10.58
CA PRO A 11 -3.58 28.37 -9.77
C PRO A 11 -4.01 29.84 -9.59
N TRP A 12 -4.67 30.41 -10.60
CA TRP A 12 -5.03 31.82 -10.62
C TRP A 12 -6.27 32.16 -9.80
N ASP A 13 -7.18 31.19 -9.60
CA ASP A 13 -8.46 31.40 -8.93
C ASP A 13 -8.55 30.67 -7.57
N ASP A 14 -7.55 29.84 -7.24
CA ASP A 14 -7.46 29.13 -5.97
C ASP A 14 -6.75 29.95 -4.88
N SER A 15 -7.42 30.15 -3.75
CA SER A 15 -6.91 30.98 -2.66
C SER A 15 -5.61 30.46 -2.03
N VAL A 16 -5.41 29.13 -2.00
CA VAL A 16 -4.18 28.53 -1.46
C VAL A 16 -3.03 28.76 -2.43
N SER A 17 -3.28 28.59 -3.73
CA SER A 17 -2.33 28.90 -4.81
C SER A 17 -1.89 30.35 -4.77
N GLN A 18 -2.83 31.30 -4.61
CA GLN A 18 -2.51 32.73 -4.47
C GLN A 18 -1.71 33.03 -3.20
N ALA A 19 -1.96 32.30 -2.10
CA ALA A 19 -1.14 32.41 -0.89
C ALA A 19 0.30 31.89 -1.13
N PHE A 20 0.48 30.84 -1.94
CA PHE A 20 1.81 30.39 -2.34
C PHE A 20 2.54 31.41 -3.22
N LEU A 21 1.83 32.12 -4.10
CA LEU A 21 2.44 33.19 -4.89
C LEU A 21 2.94 34.32 -3.99
N ALA A 22 2.15 34.71 -2.98
CA ALA A 22 2.58 35.69 -1.99
C ALA A 22 3.76 35.19 -1.15
N ALA A 23 3.82 33.89 -0.84
CA ALA A 23 4.93 33.29 -0.11
C ALA A 23 6.23 33.31 -0.96
N GLU A 24 6.14 32.93 -2.24
CA GLU A 24 7.26 33.02 -3.18
C GLU A 24 7.75 34.46 -3.32
N GLY A 25 6.84 35.43 -3.49
CA GLY A 25 7.19 36.86 -3.53
C GLY A 25 7.82 37.40 -2.24
N ALA A 26 7.70 36.68 -1.12
CA ALA A 26 8.36 36.96 0.14
C ALA A 26 9.69 36.17 0.34
N GLY A 27 10.15 35.45 -0.69
CA GLY A 27 11.36 34.62 -0.64
C GLY A 27 11.16 33.28 0.09
N ILE A 28 9.93 32.78 0.19
CA ILE A 28 9.61 31.53 0.86
C ILE A 28 9.39 30.43 -0.18
N PHE A 29 10.32 29.49 -0.26
CA PHE A 29 10.16 28.30 -1.10
C PHE A 29 8.98 27.43 -0.67
N VAL A 30 8.21 26.93 -1.64
CA VAL A 30 7.06 26.04 -1.43
C VAL A 30 7.26 24.74 -2.20
N ALA A 31 7.31 23.61 -1.49
CA ALA A 31 7.19 22.28 -2.09
C ALA A 31 5.80 21.72 -1.82
N ALA A 32 5.16 21.19 -2.86
CA ALA A 32 3.78 20.74 -2.82
C ALA A 32 3.63 19.34 -3.44
N ALA A 33 2.80 18.48 -2.82
CA ALA A 33 2.63 17.09 -3.24
C ALA A 33 1.88 16.97 -4.58
N ALA A 34 2.48 16.32 -5.59
CA ALA A 34 1.86 16.16 -6.91
C ALA A 34 0.51 15.39 -6.88
N GLY A 35 0.20 14.72 -5.77
CA GLY A 35 -1.05 14.03 -5.55
C GLY A 35 -0.92 12.52 -5.76
N ASN A 36 -1.89 11.80 -5.20
CA ASN A 36 -1.99 10.36 -5.28
C ASN A 36 -3.29 9.98 -6.01
N THR A 37 -3.31 8.85 -6.71
CA THR A 37 -4.54 8.21 -7.18
C THR A 37 -5.51 7.97 -6.01
N GLY A 38 -6.80 8.04 -6.28
CA GLY A 38 -7.89 7.79 -5.32
C GLY A 38 -9.20 7.46 -6.04
N ASP A 39 -10.34 7.51 -5.36
CA ASP A 39 -11.62 7.12 -5.95
C ASP A 39 -12.00 7.92 -7.23
N SER A 40 -11.63 9.20 -7.28
CA SER A 40 -11.87 10.08 -8.44
C SER A 40 -10.85 9.90 -9.56
N ILE A 41 -9.62 9.46 -9.24
CA ILE A 41 -8.53 9.23 -10.18
C ILE A 41 -7.91 7.87 -9.84
N PRO A 42 -8.55 6.77 -10.26
CA PRO A 42 -8.18 5.42 -9.81
C PRO A 42 -6.85 4.94 -10.42
N ILE A 43 -6.37 5.61 -11.47
CA ILE A 43 -5.11 5.33 -12.17
C ILE A 43 -4.47 6.68 -12.49
N ALA A 44 -3.15 6.79 -12.33
CA ALA A 44 -2.43 7.98 -12.74
C ALA A 44 -2.56 8.13 -14.26
N VAL A 45 -3.21 9.20 -14.70
CA VAL A 45 -3.37 9.54 -16.12
C VAL A 45 -2.63 10.84 -16.42
N PRO A 46 -2.16 11.05 -17.67
CA PRO A 46 -1.55 12.32 -18.03
C PRO A 46 -2.48 13.51 -17.72
N GLY A 47 -1.94 14.54 -17.09
CA GLY A 47 -2.66 15.76 -16.71
C GLY A 47 -3.47 15.68 -15.42
N SER A 48 -3.15 14.74 -14.54
CA SER A 48 -3.84 14.53 -13.25
C SER A 48 -3.12 15.14 -12.05
N ALA A 49 -1.88 15.62 -12.20
CA ALA A 49 -1.12 16.20 -11.10
C ALA A 49 -1.83 17.41 -10.45
N ASN A 50 -1.71 17.49 -9.13
CA ASN A 50 -2.07 18.66 -8.34
C ASN A 50 -0.94 19.70 -8.36
N HIS A 51 -1.23 20.89 -7.83
CA HIS A 51 -0.28 21.99 -7.65
C HIS A 51 0.42 22.35 -8.96
N LEU A 52 -0.40 22.78 -9.92
CA LEU A 52 0.06 23.21 -11.22
C LEU A 52 0.69 24.61 -11.18
N GLU A 53 0.76 25.26 -10.01
CA GLU A 53 1.26 26.62 -9.89
C GLU A 53 2.71 26.72 -10.41
N PRO A 54 3.04 27.72 -11.26
CA PRO A 54 4.41 27.96 -11.68
C PRO A 54 5.37 28.33 -10.53
N TRP A 55 4.83 28.83 -9.41
CA TRP A 55 5.58 29.31 -8.24
C TRP A 55 5.67 28.29 -7.10
N THR A 56 5.30 27.03 -7.34
CA THR A 56 5.49 25.91 -6.41
C THR A 56 6.38 24.85 -7.06
N LEU A 57 7.13 24.11 -6.24
CA LEU A 57 7.82 22.91 -6.69
C LEU A 57 6.95 21.69 -6.42
N GLY A 58 6.43 21.08 -7.48
CA GLY A 58 5.62 19.86 -7.44
C GLY A 58 6.50 18.61 -7.22
N VAL A 59 6.11 17.79 -6.26
CA VAL A 59 6.90 16.62 -5.82
C VAL A 59 6.15 15.31 -6.08
N ALA A 60 6.73 14.47 -6.96
CA ALA A 60 6.33 13.08 -7.19
C ALA A 60 6.94 12.13 -6.16
N ALA A 61 6.36 10.93 -6.04
CA ALA A 61 6.83 9.88 -5.13
C ALA A 61 7.57 8.77 -5.88
N THR A 62 8.73 8.37 -5.37
CA THR A 62 9.49 7.20 -5.82
C THR A 62 9.70 6.19 -4.70
N THR A 63 10.05 4.96 -5.09
CA THR A 63 10.61 3.95 -4.20
C THR A 63 12.04 4.29 -3.78
N ASP A 64 12.48 3.77 -2.63
CA ASP A 64 13.84 3.92 -2.12
C ASP A 64 14.56 2.57 -1.98
N THR A 65 15.82 2.59 -1.54
CA THR A 65 16.60 1.37 -1.25
C THR A 65 16.21 0.67 0.06
N GLY A 66 15.38 1.31 0.90
CA GLY A 66 14.98 0.81 2.21
C GLY A 66 14.02 -0.37 2.13
N GLY A 67 13.36 -0.59 0.99
CA GLY A 67 12.38 -1.66 0.85
C GLY A 67 11.06 -1.37 1.56
N SER A 68 10.04 -2.16 1.24
CA SER A 68 8.70 -2.01 1.80
C SER A 68 8.46 -2.98 2.97
N PRO A 69 7.75 -2.59 4.04
CA PRO A 69 7.39 -3.50 5.12
C PRO A 69 6.43 -4.58 4.59
N ALA A 70 6.81 -5.84 4.73
CA ALA A 70 6.00 -6.99 4.32
C ALA A 70 6.16 -8.15 5.29
N ASN A 71 5.12 -8.96 5.40
CA ASN A 71 5.24 -10.31 5.90
C ASN A 71 5.68 -11.21 4.73
N PHE A 72 6.30 -12.35 5.03
CA PHE A 72 6.73 -13.28 4.00
C PHE A 72 5.94 -14.58 4.10
N LEU A 73 5.34 -14.94 2.97
CA LEU A 73 4.56 -16.15 2.80
C LEU A 73 5.39 -17.20 2.06
N SER A 74 5.46 -18.41 2.61
CA SER A 74 6.06 -19.57 1.93
C SER A 74 5.07 -20.72 1.87
N LEU A 75 4.64 -21.08 0.66
CA LEU A 75 3.69 -22.17 0.42
C LEU A 75 4.42 -23.50 0.22
N THR A 76 3.98 -24.54 0.93
CA THR A 76 4.34 -25.93 0.67
C THR A 76 3.11 -26.67 0.15
N SER A 77 3.17 -27.18 -1.08
CA SER A 77 2.09 -27.99 -1.67
C SER A 77 2.61 -29.39 -1.97
N PRO A 78 1.77 -30.45 -1.82
CA PRO A 78 2.12 -31.79 -2.28
C PRO A 78 2.26 -31.87 -3.81
N VAL A 79 1.75 -30.87 -4.54
CA VAL A 79 1.91 -30.75 -5.99
C VAL A 79 3.14 -29.91 -6.30
N THR A 80 4.05 -30.47 -7.11
CA THR A 80 5.19 -29.69 -7.63
C THR A 80 4.70 -28.70 -8.68
N PRO A 81 5.09 -27.42 -8.61
CA PRO A 81 4.80 -26.47 -9.68
C PRO A 81 5.32 -27.01 -11.02
N PRO A 82 4.56 -26.88 -12.13
CA PRO A 82 5.14 -27.01 -13.46
C PRO A 82 6.41 -26.15 -13.53
N GLY A 83 7.50 -26.70 -14.08
CA GLY A 83 8.74 -25.94 -14.25
C GLY A 83 8.42 -24.61 -14.95
N ASN A 84 8.91 -23.50 -14.38
CA ASN A 84 8.74 -22.09 -14.79
C ASN A 84 7.69 -21.26 -14.02
N GLU A 85 7.05 -21.77 -12.97
CA GLU A 85 6.18 -20.93 -12.13
C GLU A 85 6.97 -19.94 -11.25
N ALA A 86 6.32 -18.83 -10.89
CA ALA A 86 6.89 -17.84 -9.98
C ALA A 86 7.20 -18.47 -8.62
N ASN A 87 8.25 -17.96 -7.96
CA ASN A 87 8.67 -18.42 -6.63
C ASN A 87 7.49 -18.40 -5.63
N THR A 88 7.31 -19.50 -4.88
CA THR A 88 6.30 -19.65 -3.83
C THR A 88 6.87 -19.54 -2.42
N GLN A 89 8.19 -19.37 -2.31
CA GLN A 89 8.92 -19.21 -1.05
C GLN A 89 9.28 -17.75 -0.83
N ASN A 90 9.17 -17.26 0.40
CA ASN A 90 9.53 -15.89 0.77
C ASN A 90 8.87 -14.86 -0.15
N VAL A 91 7.59 -15.05 -0.43
CA VAL A 91 6.79 -14.12 -1.23
C VAL A 91 6.31 -13.00 -0.33
N PRO A 92 6.58 -11.72 -0.65
CA PRO A 92 6.03 -10.59 0.09
C PRO A 92 4.50 -10.63 0.10
N ALA A 93 3.93 -10.58 1.29
CA ALA A 93 2.51 -10.50 1.57
C ALA A 93 2.28 -9.28 2.47
N TYR A 94 1.48 -8.32 2.00
CA TYR A 94 1.34 -7.03 2.64
C TYR A 94 0.11 -7.03 3.54
N LEU A 95 0.27 -6.73 4.83
CA LEU A 95 -0.87 -6.63 5.75
C LEU A 95 -1.80 -5.49 5.31
N MET A 96 -3.11 -5.76 5.28
CA MET A 96 -4.13 -4.78 4.90
C MET A 96 -4.52 -3.90 6.09
N ASP A 97 -4.86 -2.66 5.80
CA ASP A 97 -5.34 -1.67 6.75
C ASP A 97 -6.59 -2.14 7.50
N SER A 98 -6.71 -1.68 8.75
CA SER A 98 -7.87 -1.93 9.61
C SER A 98 -8.10 -3.42 9.91
N THR A 99 -7.02 -4.20 9.95
CA THR A 99 -7.02 -5.61 10.38
C THR A 99 -6.10 -5.81 11.60
N PRO A 100 -6.35 -6.82 12.45
CA PRO A 100 -5.43 -7.17 13.51
C PRO A 100 -4.04 -7.50 12.97
N PRO A 101 -2.95 -7.07 13.62
CA PRO A 101 -1.60 -7.45 13.20
C PRO A 101 -1.36 -8.94 13.42
N LEU A 102 -0.39 -9.49 12.69
CA LEU A 102 0.14 -10.82 12.98
C LEU A 102 1.08 -10.73 14.19
N THR A 103 0.61 -11.18 15.35
CA THR A 103 1.36 -11.09 16.62
C THR A 103 2.40 -12.19 16.81
N ALA A 104 2.27 -13.31 16.08
CA ALA A 104 3.22 -14.41 16.09
C ALA A 104 3.32 -15.01 14.68
N ALA A 105 4.52 -15.43 14.28
CA ALA A 105 4.71 -16.11 13.01
C ALA A 105 3.86 -17.40 12.95
N LEU A 106 3.25 -17.68 11.79
CA LEU A 106 2.56 -18.94 11.56
C LEU A 106 3.59 -19.99 11.08
N PRO A 107 3.66 -21.17 11.73
CA PRO A 107 4.59 -22.22 11.33
C PRO A 107 4.23 -22.80 9.96
N ASN A 108 5.20 -23.40 9.28
CA ASN A 108 5.00 -24.01 7.96
C ASN A 108 4.01 -25.18 7.94
N SER A 109 3.57 -25.67 9.09
CA SER A 109 2.53 -26.70 9.24
C SER A 109 1.10 -26.14 9.20
N THR A 110 0.95 -24.82 9.12
CA THR A 110 -0.36 -24.17 9.09
C THR A 110 -1.10 -24.52 7.81
N PRO A 111 -2.33 -25.07 7.86
CA PRO A 111 -3.09 -25.37 6.66
C PRO A 111 -3.36 -24.11 5.83
N TYR A 112 -3.27 -24.26 4.50
CA TYR A 112 -3.57 -23.21 3.54
C TYR A 112 -4.59 -23.72 2.53
N LEU A 113 -5.77 -23.10 2.53
CA LEU A 113 -6.93 -23.60 1.82
C LEU A 113 -7.41 -22.58 0.79
N LEU A 114 -7.64 -23.08 -0.43
CA LEU A 114 -8.18 -22.29 -1.53
C LEU A 114 -9.69 -22.09 -1.35
N SER A 115 -10.16 -20.87 -1.57
CA SER A 115 -11.60 -20.61 -1.64
C SER A 115 -12.27 -21.50 -2.70
N PRO A 116 -13.39 -22.17 -2.40
CA PRO A 116 -14.16 -22.95 -3.39
C PRO A 116 -14.67 -22.09 -4.55
N THR A 117 -14.79 -20.79 -4.35
CA THR A 117 -15.24 -19.82 -5.35
C THR A 117 -14.10 -18.97 -5.92
N PHE A 118 -12.84 -19.38 -5.73
CA PHE A 118 -11.69 -18.65 -6.25
C PHE A 118 -11.77 -18.49 -7.77
N LYS A 119 -11.53 -17.27 -8.25
CA LYS A 119 -11.48 -16.96 -9.69
C LYS A 119 -10.19 -16.20 -10.00
N ASN A 120 -9.30 -16.85 -10.74
CA ASN A 120 -8.02 -16.25 -11.10
C ASN A 120 -8.20 -15.08 -12.07
N ALA A 121 -7.58 -13.92 -11.78
CA ALA A 121 -7.60 -12.73 -12.61
C ALA A 121 -9.01 -12.24 -13.03
N ASP A 122 -10.05 -12.56 -12.24
CA ASP A 122 -11.44 -12.25 -12.59
C ASP A 122 -11.86 -10.89 -12.02
N THR A 123 -12.13 -9.94 -12.91
CA THR A 123 -12.59 -8.59 -12.58
C THR A 123 -14.10 -8.47 -12.38
N THR A 124 -14.85 -9.54 -12.62
CA THR A 124 -16.32 -9.60 -12.47
C THR A 124 -16.78 -10.57 -11.38
N GLY A 125 -15.87 -11.38 -10.85
CA GLY A 125 -16.12 -12.41 -9.84
C GLY A 125 -16.54 -11.89 -8.46
N SER A 126 -17.16 -12.78 -7.68
CA SER A 126 -17.77 -12.50 -6.37
C SER A 126 -17.26 -13.41 -5.24
N ASP A 127 -16.01 -13.86 -5.32
CA ASP A 127 -15.40 -14.76 -4.32
C ASP A 127 -15.46 -14.16 -2.90
N GLY A 128 -16.00 -14.89 -1.93
CA GLY A 128 -16.16 -14.41 -0.55
C GLY A 128 -17.12 -13.24 -0.35
N CYS A 129 -17.91 -12.86 -1.36
CA CYS A 129 -18.97 -11.84 -1.19
C CYS A 129 -20.19 -12.41 -0.46
N ALA A 130 -20.47 -13.70 -0.64
CA ALA A 130 -21.44 -14.45 0.15
C ALA A 130 -20.73 -15.22 1.28
N PRO A 131 -21.43 -15.51 2.39
CA PRO A 131 -20.88 -16.34 3.46
C PRO A 131 -20.45 -17.71 2.95
N PHE A 132 -19.30 -18.19 3.42
CA PHE A 132 -18.88 -19.58 3.20
C PHE A 132 -19.58 -20.51 4.20
N PRO A 133 -19.75 -21.80 3.86
CA PRO A 133 -20.17 -22.80 4.85
C PRO A 133 -19.30 -22.78 6.11
N ALA A 134 -19.89 -23.12 7.24
CA ALA A 134 -19.14 -23.21 8.50
C ALA A 134 -17.96 -24.18 8.37
N ASN A 135 -16.81 -23.82 8.95
CA ASN A 135 -15.58 -24.61 8.93
C ASN A 135 -14.91 -24.79 7.56
N THR A 136 -15.31 -24.07 6.51
CA THR A 136 -14.60 -24.11 5.22
C THR A 136 -13.10 -23.82 5.36
N PHE A 137 -12.71 -22.95 6.30
CA PHE A 137 -11.31 -22.57 6.54
C PHE A 137 -10.85 -22.87 7.97
N LYS A 138 -11.46 -23.86 8.64
CA LYS A 138 -11.19 -24.14 10.07
C LYS A 138 -9.69 -24.27 10.37
N ASN A 139 -9.18 -23.37 11.21
CA ASN A 139 -7.78 -23.32 11.65
C ASN A 139 -6.77 -23.19 10.48
N ALA A 140 -7.21 -22.61 9.37
CA ALA A 140 -6.41 -22.46 8.16
C ALA A 140 -6.21 -20.99 7.78
N VAL A 141 -5.19 -20.74 6.98
CA VAL A 141 -5.13 -19.52 6.18
C VAL A 141 -6.03 -19.71 4.96
N ALA A 142 -6.89 -18.74 4.65
CA ALA A 142 -7.75 -18.77 3.46
C ALA A 142 -7.09 -18.02 2.30
N LEU A 143 -7.02 -18.61 1.10
CA LEU A 143 -6.66 -17.89 -0.14
C LEU A 143 -7.94 -17.53 -0.90
N LEU A 144 -8.20 -16.24 -1.02
CA LEU A 144 -9.33 -15.68 -1.74
C LEU A 144 -8.85 -14.84 -2.93
N SER A 145 -9.72 -14.68 -3.93
CA SER A 145 -9.53 -13.77 -5.06
C SER A 145 -10.22 -12.43 -4.80
N ARG A 146 -9.62 -11.34 -5.30
CA ARG A 146 -10.10 -9.97 -5.10
C ARG A 146 -11.51 -9.71 -5.65
N GLY A 147 -11.84 -10.08 -6.89
CA GLY A 147 -13.19 -9.88 -7.44
C GLY A 147 -13.71 -8.43 -7.32
N THR A 148 -15.01 -8.29 -7.02
CA THR A 148 -15.75 -7.00 -7.07
C THR A 148 -16.23 -6.44 -5.72
N CYS A 149 -16.45 -7.27 -4.71
CA CYS A 149 -16.91 -6.80 -3.40
C CYS A 149 -15.76 -6.37 -2.47
N ASN A 150 -16.09 -5.56 -1.48
CA ASN A 150 -15.16 -5.00 -0.50
C ASN A 150 -14.34 -6.10 0.22
N PHE A 151 -13.05 -5.83 0.44
CA PHE A 151 -12.16 -6.73 1.17
C PHE A 151 -12.65 -7.03 2.59
N SER A 152 -13.26 -6.06 3.28
CA SER A 152 -13.91 -6.23 4.59
C SER A 152 -14.94 -7.36 4.60
N VAL A 153 -15.78 -7.46 3.55
CA VAL A 153 -16.82 -8.50 3.46
C VAL A 153 -16.16 -9.88 3.35
N LYS A 154 -15.14 -9.99 2.50
CA LYS A 154 -14.38 -11.24 2.31
C LYS A 154 -13.69 -11.67 3.60
N ALA A 155 -13.05 -10.73 4.29
CA ALA A 155 -12.32 -10.99 5.52
C ALA A 155 -13.26 -11.50 6.63
N VAL A 156 -14.40 -10.84 6.83
CA VAL A 156 -15.41 -11.26 7.81
C VAL A 156 -15.99 -12.64 7.45
N ASN A 157 -16.28 -12.89 6.17
CA ASN A 157 -16.81 -14.19 5.73
C ASN A 157 -15.79 -15.32 5.90
N ALA A 158 -14.51 -15.08 5.60
CA ALA A 158 -13.44 -16.04 5.82
C ALA A 158 -13.24 -16.34 7.31
N ALA A 159 -13.21 -15.31 8.15
CA ALA A 159 -13.11 -15.45 9.61
C ALA A 159 -14.29 -16.23 10.18
N THR A 160 -15.52 -15.93 9.75
CA THR A 160 -16.74 -16.64 10.17
C THR A 160 -16.70 -18.13 9.79
N ALA A 161 -16.04 -18.46 8.68
CA ALA A 161 -15.83 -19.83 8.24
C ALA A 161 -14.63 -20.54 8.89
N GLY A 162 -14.01 -19.91 9.90
CA GLY A 162 -12.99 -20.51 10.77
C GLY A 162 -11.54 -20.23 10.37
N ALA A 163 -11.30 -19.32 9.43
CA ALA A 163 -9.95 -18.91 9.05
C ALA A 163 -9.22 -18.24 10.22
N ILE A 164 -7.91 -18.45 10.34
CA ILE A 164 -7.05 -17.78 11.33
C ILE A 164 -6.26 -16.61 10.71
N ALA A 165 -6.15 -16.58 9.39
CA ALA A 165 -5.68 -15.45 8.58
C ALA A 165 -6.27 -15.58 7.17
N ALA A 166 -6.30 -14.48 6.41
CA ALA A 166 -6.71 -14.50 5.02
C ALA A 166 -5.65 -13.87 4.12
N VAL A 167 -5.51 -14.40 2.90
CA VAL A 167 -4.69 -13.85 1.82
C VAL A 167 -5.61 -13.56 0.66
N ILE A 168 -5.63 -12.32 0.19
CA ILE A 168 -6.42 -11.89 -0.95
C ILE A 168 -5.48 -11.64 -2.12
N ALA A 169 -5.57 -12.52 -3.12
CA ALA A 169 -4.86 -12.39 -4.39
C ALA A 169 -5.52 -11.32 -5.27
N ASP A 170 -4.71 -10.41 -5.80
CA ASP A 170 -5.19 -9.42 -6.75
C ASP A 170 -5.74 -10.08 -8.02
N ASN A 171 -6.73 -9.43 -8.62
CA ASN A 171 -7.28 -9.81 -9.92
C ASN A 171 -6.73 -8.93 -11.05
N ARG A 172 -5.84 -7.98 -10.77
CA ARG A 172 -5.21 -7.11 -11.76
C ARG A 172 -3.67 -7.07 -11.62
N PRO A 173 -2.94 -6.84 -12.72
CA PRO A 173 -1.48 -6.86 -12.71
C PRO A 173 -0.83 -5.65 -12.01
N GLU A 174 -1.54 -4.53 -11.85
CA GLU A 174 -1.04 -3.36 -11.12
C GLU A 174 -1.09 -3.52 -9.60
N ALA A 175 -0.18 -2.85 -8.87
CA ALA A 175 -0.34 -2.66 -7.43
C ALA A 175 -1.54 -1.72 -7.20
N TYR A 176 -2.39 -2.03 -6.21
CA TYR A 176 -3.60 -1.26 -5.96
C TYR A 176 -3.50 -0.43 -4.67
N PRO A 177 -3.72 0.89 -4.71
CA PRO A 177 -3.91 1.70 -3.51
C PRO A 177 -5.35 1.48 -2.98
N GLY A 178 -5.48 1.10 -1.70
CA GLY A 178 -6.78 0.89 -1.05
C GLY A 178 -6.96 -0.48 -0.40
N LEU A 179 -5.93 -0.99 0.25
CA LEU A 179 -5.93 -2.30 0.91
C LEU A 179 -6.58 -2.20 2.30
N ASN A 180 -7.89 -1.99 2.38
CA ASN A 180 -8.60 -1.91 3.67
C ASN A 180 -9.57 -3.07 3.88
N ALA A 181 -9.46 -3.75 5.01
CA ALA A 181 -10.36 -4.83 5.41
C ALA A 181 -10.93 -4.61 6.82
N ALA A 182 -11.43 -3.40 7.07
CA ALA A 182 -12.07 -3.02 8.33
C ALA A 182 -13.14 -4.02 8.79
N GLY A 183 -13.20 -4.25 10.10
CA GLY A 183 -14.13 -5.20 10.72
C GLY A 183 -13.65 -6.65 10.74
N SER A 184 -12.51 -6.96 10.12
CA SER A 184 -11.88 -8.28 10.24
C SER A 184 -11.44 -8.56 11.69
N SER A 185 -11.67 -9.77 12.17
CA SER A 185 -11.14 -10.29 13.44
C SER A 185 -9.83 -11.07 13.27
N ILE A 186 -9.34 -11.21 12.04
CA ILE A 186 -8.11 -11.94 11.68
C ILE A 186 -7.18 -11.05 10.82
N PRO A 187 -5.86 -11.28 10.83
CA PRO A 187 -4.95 -10.61 9.90
C PRO A 187 -5.32 -10.96 8.45
N VAL A 188 -5.31 -9.94 7.58
CA VAL A 188 -5.58 -10.10 6.15
C VAL A 188 -4.41 -9.56 5.36
N PHE A 189 -3.90 -10.35 4.44
CA PHE A 189 -2.76 -10.01 3.61
C PHE A 189 -3.17 -9.86 2.15
N TYR A 190 -2.58 -8.90 1.47
CA TYR A 190 -2.64 -8.74 0.03
C TYR A 190 -1.47 -9.46 -0.64
N LEU A 191 -1.75 -10.05 -1.79
CA LEU A 191 -0.78 -10.74 -2.64
C LEU A 191 -1.00 -10.32 -4.11
N GLY A 192 0.09 -10.02 -4.82
CA GLY A 192 0.02 -9.66 -6.24
C GLY A 192 -0.60 -10.76 -7.12
N GLN A 193 -1.21 -10.37 -8.24
CA GLN A 193 -1.97 -11.28 -9.12
C GLN A 193 -1.16 -12.50 -9.57
N GLN A 194 0.09 -12.32 -10.00
CA GLN A 194 0.92 -13.42 -10.48
C GLN A 194 1.20 -14.45 -9.37
N GLN A 195 1.57 -13.99 -8.19
CA GLN A 195 1.86 -14.85 -7.04
C GLN A 195 0.59 -15.56 -6.55
N GLY A 196 -0.53 -14.83 -6.48
CA GLY A 196 -1.83 -15.41 -6.12
C GLY A 196 -2.30 -16.48 -7.10
N ALA A 197 -2.11 -16.26 -8.40
CA ALA A 197 -2.45 -17.23 -9.44
C ALA A 197 -1.65 -18.54 -9.32
N VAL A 198 -0.34 -18.45 -9.05
CA VAL A 198 0.53 -19.61 -8.84
C VAL A 198 0.09 -20.39 -7.60
N GLN A 199 -0.10 -19.72 -6.46
CA GLN A 199 -0.51 -20.38 -5.22
C GLN A 199 -1.89 -21.03 -5.37
N ALA A 200 -2.84 -20.36 -6.02
CA ALA A 200 -4.16 -20.92 -6.29
C ALA A 200 -4.11 -22.19 -7.15
N ARG A 201 -3.28 -22.23 -8.21
CA ARG A 201 -3.10 -23.44 -9.02
C ARG A 201 -2.54 -24.61 -8.21
N LEU A 202 -1.55 -24.35 -7.36
CA LEU A 202 -0.92 -25.37 -6.53
C LEU A 202 -1.88 -25.95 -5.49
N LEU A 203 -2.70 -25.09 -4.87
CA LEU A 203 -3.73 -25.54 -3.92
C LEU A 203 -4.86 -26.26 -4.65
N GLN A 204 -5.26 -25.80 -5.83
CA GLN A 204 -6.29 -26.46 -6.65
C GLN A 204 -5.82 -27.86 -7.07
N GLY A 205 -4.56 -28.01 -7.49
CA GLY A 205 -3.98 -29.30 -7.85
C GLY A 205 -3.90 -30.27 -6.66
N ALA A 206 -3.71 -29.77 -5.45
CA ALA A 206 -3.71 -30.57 -4.23
C ALA A 206 -5.10 -31.03 -3.78
N GLY A 207 -6.17 -30.48 -4.37
CA GLY A 207 -7.55 -30.81 -4.04
C GLY A 207 -7.90 -30.54 -2.58
N SER A 208 -8.64 -31.45 -1.95
CA SER A 208 -9.08 -31.32 -0.55
C SER A 208 -7.96 -31.43 0.48
N VAL A 209 -6.77 -31.94 0.09
CA VAL A 209 -5.58 -31.97 0.97
C VAL A 209 -5.05 -30.56 1.19
N GLY A 210 -5.21 -29.66 0.22
CA GLY A 210 -4.66 -28.31 0.25
C GLY A 210 -3.14 -28.29 0.32
N GLY A 211 -2.61 -27.18 0.82
CA GLY A 211 -1.18 -27.02 1.13
C GLY A 211 -0.99 -26.56 2.56
N THR A 212 0.25 -26.30 2.93
CA THR A 212 0.60 -25.60 4.16
C THR A 212 1.35 -24.32 3.86
N VAL A 213 1.34 -23.39 4.80
CA VAL A 213 1.94 -22.07 4.62
C VAL A 213 2.64 -21.62 5.90
N SER A 214 3.81 -21.01 5.78
CA SER A 214 4.36 -20.18 6.86
C SER A 214 4.13 -18.71 6.54
N LEU A 215 3.83 -17.93 7.58
CA LEU A 215 3.78 -16.47 7.51
C LEU A 215 4.76 -15.90 8.53
N SER A 216 5.79 -15.21 8.06
CA SER A 216 6.76 -14.56 8.93
C SER A 216 6.16 -13.33 9.61
N LEU A 217 6.82 -12.86 10.68
CA LEU A 217 6.61 -11.50 11.15
C LEU A 217 7.08 -10.47 10.12
N LEU A 218 6.72 -9.21 10.37
CA LEU A 218 7.00 -8.07 9.51
C LEU A 218 8.53 -7.87 9.33
N ALA A 219 8.98 -7.77 8.09
CA ALA A 219 10.36 -7.49 7.71
C ALA A 219 10.39 -6.59 6.45
N ARG A 220 11.57 -6.20 5.97
CA ARG A 220 11.71 -5.36 4.76
C ARG A 220 11.84 -6.23 3.51
N ALA A 221 10.91 -6.09 2.57
CA ALA A 221 11.01 -6.64 1.23
C ALA A 221 11.87 -5.72 0.35
N PRO A 222 12.88 -6.26 -0.37
CA PRO A 222 13.66 -5.48 -1.31
C PRO A 222 12.76 -4.85 -2.38
N GLN A 223 13.07 -3.62 -2.78
CA GLN A 223 12.42 -2.94 -3.90
C GLN A 223 13.47 -2.31 -4.81
N VAL A 224 13.12 -2.10 -6.07
CA VAL A 224 13.96 -1.35 -7.01
C VAL A 224 13.84 0.13 -6.64
N PRO A 225 14.95 0.85 -6.34
CA PRO A 225 14.90 2.26 -6.00
C PRO A 225 14.60 3.14 -7.22
N ASP A 226 14.18 4.37 -6.97
CA ASP A 226 13.96 5.42 -7.99
C ASP A 226 12.91 5.05 -9.05
N VAL A 227 12.00 4.13 -8.71
CA VAL A 227 10.84 3.82 -9.54
C VAL A 227 9.69 4.72 -9.13
N LEU A 228 9.11 5.43 -10.09
CA LEU A 228 7.93 6.26 -9.86
C LEU A 228 6.79 5.40 -9.29
N ALA A 229 6.22 5.83 -8.17
CA ALA A 229 5.10 5.14 -7.56
C ALA A 229 3.90 5.16 -8.50
N ASN A 230 3.23 4.01 -8.64
CA ASN A 230 2.02 3.85 -9.46
C ASN A 230 0.89 4.82 -9.09
N PHE A 231 0.82 5.24 -7.83
CA PHE A 231 -0.16 6.20 -7.34
C PHE A 231 0.24 7.65 -7.60
N SER A 232 1.50 7.96 -7.89
CA SER A 232 1.96 9.34 -8.08
C SER A 232 1.33 9.91 -9.33
N LEU A 233 0.62 11.05 -9.22
CA LEU A 233 -0.06 11.66 -10.35
C LEU A 233 0.91 12.36 -11.31
N TRP A 234 0.53 12.45 -12.59
CA TRP A 234 1.40 12.88 -13.69
C TRP A 234 0.90 14.19 -14.31
N GLY A 235 1.81 15.02 -14.79
CA GLY A 235 1.46 16.11 -15.71
C GLY A 235 1.10 15.60 -17.12
N PRO A 236 1.03 16.48 -18.13
CA PRO A 236 1.45 17.90 -18.08
C PRO A 236 0.43 18.80 -17.34
N ALA A 237 0.82 20.02 -17.00
CA ALA A 237 -0.15 21.05 -16.64
C ALA A 237 -1.03 21.40 -17.85
N SER A 238 -2.16 22.07 -17.61
CA SER A 238 -3.06 22.57 -18.68
C SER A 238 -2.52 23.81 -19.41
N PHE A 239 -1.30 24.23 -19.11
CA PHE A 239 -0.57 25.37 -19.65
C PHE A 239 0.93 25.01 -19.72
N ASP A 240 1.75 25.90 -20.29
CA ASP A 240 3.15 25.64 -20.65
C ASP A 240 4.12 25.62 -19.43
N VAL A 241 3.82 24.77 -18.45
CA VAL A 241 4.66 24.48 -17.28
C VAL A 241 4.73 22.96 -17.09
N LEU A 242 5.94 22.44 -16.94
CA LEU A 242 6.16 21.01 -16.68
C LEU A 242 5.86 20.70 -15.21
N LYS A 243 5.02 19.69 -14.98
CA LYS A 243 4.69 19.17 -13.65
C LYS A 243 4.69 17.64 -13.65
N PRO A 244 5.01 16.98 -12.52
CA PRO A 244 5.79 17.52 -11.39
C PRO A 244 7.26 17.72 -11.79
N GLU A 245 7.97 18.61 -11.10
CA GLU A 245 9.35 18.99 -11.43
C GLU A 245 10.39 18.03 -10.86
N ILE A 246 10.11 17.43 -9.70
CA ILE A 246 11.06 16.55 -9.02
C ILE A 246 10.35 15.37 -8.38
N ALA A 247 11.08 14.28 -8.17
CA ALA A 247 10.62 13.13 -7.42
C ALA A 247 11.53 12.88 -6.20
N ALA A 248 10.95 12.33 -5.14
CA ALA A 248 11.68 11.95 -3.93
C ALA A 248 11.09 10.68 -3.31
N PRO A 249 11.81 10.01 -2.38
CA PRO A 249 11.30 8.87 -1.64
C PRO A 249 9.94 9.15 -1.00
N GLY A 250 8.92 8.42 -1.46
CA GLY A 250 7.54 8.56 -1.00
C GLY A 250 6.80 7.24 -0.88
N VAL A 251 7.48 6.10 -1.05
CA VAL A 251 6.91 4.75 -0.86
C VAL A 251 7.53 4.12 0.37
N ALA A 252 6.68 3.67 1.31
CA ALA A 252 7.12 3.03 2.55
C ALA A 252 8.16 3.85 3.33
N VAL A 253 7.87 5.14 3.51
CA VAL A 253 8.71 6.05 4.30
C VAL A 253 8.42 5.85 5.78
N LEU A 254 9.45 5.57 6.58
CA LEU A 254 9.34 5.49 8.03
C LEU A 254 9.34 6.89 8.64
N ALA A 255 8.28 7.24 9.38
CA ALA A 255 8.16 8.53 10.04
C ALA A 255 7.54 8.39 11.43
N ALA A 256 7.59 9.47 12.23
CA ALA A 256 6.91 9.55 13.51
C ALA A 256 5.38 9.64 13.33
N PHE A 257 4.65 9.01 14.24
CA PHE A 257 3.19 9.01 14.30
C PHE A 257 2.72 9.37 15.71
N ASN A 258 1.42 9.68 15.84
CA ASN A 258 0.82 10.03 17.13
C ASN A 258 0.35 8.77 17.90
N ASN A 259 0.82 8.62 19.14
CA ASN A 259 0.43 7.57 20.09
C ASN A 259 -1.08 7.51 20.41
N GLN A 260 -1.78 8.64 20.41
CA GLN A 260 -3.20 8.71 20.78
C GLN A 260 -4.15 8.16 19.70
N VAL A 261 -3.65 8.02 18.47
CA VAL A 261 -4.40 7.47 17.33
C VAL A 261 -4.38 5.93 17.36
N ARG A 262 -3.59 5.31 18.27
CA ARG A 262 -3.47 3.86 18.43
C ARG A 262 -4.78 3.17 18.81
N ASP A 263 -5.64 3.80 19.62
CA ASP A 263 -6.84 3.11 20.17
C ASP A 263 -8.14 3.38 19.39
N THR A 264 -8.23 4.46 18.64
CA THR A 264 -9.48 4.89 17.98
C THR A 264 -9.49 4.75 16.46
N ASP A 265 -8.33 4.69 15.82
CA ASP A 265 -8.21 4.52 14.37
C ASP A 265 -7.63 3.14 14.01
N THR A 266 -8.46 2.33 13.38
CA THR A 266 -8.06 1.00 12.92
C THR A 266 -7.02 1.05 11.79
N LYS A 267 -6.94 2.14 11.01
CA LYS A 267 -5.90 2.28 9.97
C LYS A 267 -4.51 2.37 10.58
N SER A 268 -4.37 3.17 11.63
CA SER A 268 -3.11 3.38 12.34
C SER A 268 -2.53 2.13 13.00
N LYS A 269 -3.35 1.15 13.42
CA LYS A 269 -2.83 -0.11 14.03
C LYS A 269 -1.99 -0.99 13.08
N THR A 270 -2.12 -0.78 11.77
CA THR A 270 -1.44 -1.57 10.73
C THR A 270 -0.04 -1.06 10.43
N TYR A 271 0.15 0.26 10.52
CA TYR A 271 1.38 0.95 10.15
C TYR A 271 2.32 1.22 11.31
N LEU A 272 1.78 1.28 12.54
CA LEU A 272 2.57 1.59 13.73
C LEU A 272 3.32 0.35 14.20
N GLN A 273 4.64 0.36 14.06
CA GLN A 273 5.49 -0.55 14.81
C GLN A 273 5.73 0.07 16.19
N GLU A 274 5.28 -0.61 17.24
CA GLU A 274 5.85 -0.38 18.56
C GLU A 274 7.30 -0.87 18.53
N LEU A 275 8.25 0.04 18.38
CA LEU A 275 9.67 -0.28 18.48
C LEU A 275 10.07 -0.65 19.92
N SER A 276 9.25 -0.32 20.91
CA SER A 276 9.47 -0.62 22.32
C SER A 276 8.15 -0.70 23.11
N PRO A 277 7.91 -1.77 23.88
CA PRO A 277 6.78 -1.85 24.82
C PRO A 277 6.90 -0.87 26.00
N GLN A 278 8.10 -0.33 26.28
CA GLN A 278 8.36 0.53 27.43
C GLN A 278 8.24 2.03 27.12
N THR A 279 8.30 2.40 25.85
CA THR A 279 8.16 3.78 25.37
C THR A 279 7.39 3.75 24.05
N PRO A 280 6.10 4.12 24.02
CA PRO A 280 5.39 4.27 22.76
C PRO A 280 5.98 5.50 22.06
N GLU A 281 7.05 5.32 21.31
CA GLU A 281 7.42 6.21 20.23
C GLU A 281 6.92 5.50 18.99
N THR A 282 5.69 5.80 18.58
CA THR A 282 5.13 5.13 17.41
C THR A 282 5.77 5.73 16.17
N VAL A 283 6.59 4.93 15.50
CA VAL A 283 6.95 5.16 14.11
C VAL A 283 6.09 4.25 13.25
N GLY A 284 5.84 4.70 12.03
CA GLY A 284 5.10 3.92 11.07
C GLY A 284 5.58 4.19 9.66
N PHE A 285 5.29 3.23 8.80
CA PHE A 285 5.52 3.38 7.37
C PHE A 285 4.30 4.02 6.73
N ASP A 286 4.50 4.95 5.82
CA ASP A 286 3.42 5.49 5.00
C ASP A 286 3.88 5.72 3.57
N SER A 287 2.94 5.82 2.64
CA SER A 287 3.21 6.03 1.22
C SER A 287 2.35 7.14 0.66
N GLY A 288 2.98 8.02 -0.12
CA GLY A 288 2.32 9.10 -0.80
C GLY A 288 3.30 10.15 -1.30
N THR A 289 2.86 10.94 -2.27
CA THR A 289 3.52 12.22 -2.57
C THR A 289 3.59 13.12 -1.34
N SER A 290 2.66 12.97 -0.40
CA SER A 290 2.70 13.57 0.94
C SER A 290 3.96 13.24 1.75
N MET A 291 4.56 12.05 1.57
CA MET A 291 5.79 11.61 2.22
C MET A 291 7.04 12.02 1.42
N ALA A 292 6.90 12.20 0.10
CA ALA A 292 7.97 12.71 -0.75
C ALA A 292 8.23 14.21 -0.54
N THR A 293 7.19 15.03 -0.46
CA THR A 293 7.28 16.50 -0.30
C THR A 293 8.18 16.97 0.86
N PRO A 294 8.13 16.37 2.08
CA PRO A 294 8.99 16.82 3.17
C PRO A 294 10.47 16.53 2.94
N HIS A 295 10.85 15.51 2.16
CA HIS A 295 12.24 15.28 1.77
C HIS A 295 12.78 16.46 0.94
N ILE A 296 11.98 16.94 -0.02
CA ILE A 296 12.34 18.08 -0.85
C ILE A 296 12.31 19.38 -0.06
N THR A 297 11.31 19.58 0.81
CA THR A 297 11.27 20.77 1.68
C THR A 297 12.49 20.83 2.59
N GLY A 298 12.88 19.71 3.21
CA GLY A 298 14.08 19.64 4.04
C GLY A 298 15.36 19.90 3.24
N SER A 299 15.47 19.33 2.04
CA SER A 299 16.60 19.57 1.14
C SER A 299 16.72 21.04 0.74
N ALA A 300 15.60 21.69 0.39
CA ALA A 300 15.57 23.11 0.08
C ALA A 300 15.94 23.99 1.30
N ALA A 301 15.47 23.65 2.49
CA ALA A 301 15.82 24.37 3.71
C ALA A 301 17.34 24.31 3.99
N LEU A 302 17.97 23.15 3.77
CA LEU A 302 19.43 23.01 3.88
C LEU A 302 20.16 23.85 2.82
N LEU A 303 19.70 23.82 1.56
CA LEU A 303 20.28 24.62 0.48
C LEU A 303 20.17 26.13 0.76
N MET A 304 19.03 26.60 1.24
CA MET A 304 18.83 28.00 1.63
C MET A 304 19.67 28.40 2.85
N GLY A 305 19.92 27.47 3.78
CA GLY A 305 20.86 27.69 4.88
C GLY A 305 22.31 27.86 4.41
N LEU A 306 22.71 27.14 3.35
CA LEU A 306 24.03 27.24 2.72
C LEU A 306 24.17 28.45 1.79
N HIS A 307 23.06 28.85 1.16
CA HIS A 307 22.98 29.95 0.20
C HIS A 307 21.83 30.92 0.56
N PRO A 308 22.00 31.76 1.61
CA PRO A 308 20.92 32.64 2.08
C PRO A 308 20.51 33.74 1.09
N ASP A 309 21.29 33.95 0.03
CA ASP A 309 21.07 34.91 -1.05
C ASP A 309 20.36 34.30 -2.27
N TRP A 310 20.17 32.97 -2.30
CA TRP A 310 19.41 32.31 -3.36
C TRP A 310 17.90 32.48 -3.15
N THR A 311 17.19 32.61 -4.27
CA THR A 311 15.72 32.66 -4.36
C THR A 311 15.16 31.34 -4.86
#